data_AF-A0A7V9CMW4-F1
#
_entry.id   AF-A0A7V9CMW4-F1
#
_cell.length_a   1.000
_cell.length_b   1.000
_cell.length_c   1.000
_cell.angle_alpha   90.00
_cell.angle_beta   90.00
_cell.angle_gamma   90.00
#
_symmetry.space_group_name_H-M   'P 1'
#
loop_
_entity.id
_entity.type
_entity.pdbx_description
1 polymer ?
#
loop_
_entity_poly.entity_id
_entity_poly.type
_entity_poly.pdbx_seq_one_letter_code
_entity_poly.pdbx_strand_id
1 'polypeptide(L)'
;HPFDIGTAASLPFGPASLGWQALDPSYDKSRLVQDTIALLTPATPVIVRMETLRRATAYAATDRAMAERLLAAVRARATKAAATPDEGLRLFDVGYLIETYRQIEGHSPTLAGVRSNTDGYALVRRALELHPDSGAMQFAAALITTTSRGARGTPAHLTHLEKARSGARADAMVARNLATHFGA
;
A
#
# COMPACT_ATOMS: atom_id res chain seq x y z
N HIS A 1 -12.02 -2.00 4.61
CA HIS A 1 -12.61 -2.03 3.26
C HIS A 1 -11.50 -2.07 2.23
N PRO A 2 -11.65 -2.80 1.10
CA PRO A 2 -10.74 -2.73 -0.04
C PRO A 2 -10.75 -1.33 -0.66
N PHE A 3 -9.66 -0.95 -1.35
CA PHE A 3 -9.65 0.29 -2.11
C PHE A 3 -10.41 0.14 -3.44
N ASP A 4 -11.13 1.19 -3.83
CA ASP A 4 -11.75 1.28 -5.15
C ASP A 4 -10.68 1.58 -6.20
N ILE A 5 -10.43 0.59 -7.05
CA ILE A 5 -9.48 0.66 -8.18
C ILE A 5 -10.20 0.70 -9.53
N GLY A 6 -11.52 0.87 -9.56
CA GLY A 6 -12.35 0.74 -10.76
C GLY A 6 -12.14 -0.59 -11.47
N THR A 7 -11.80 -0.55 -12.75
CA THR A 7 -11.50 -1.72 -13.60
C THR A 7 -10.00 -2.00 -13.73
N ALA A 8 -9.15 -1.31 -12.98
CA ALA A 8 -7.70 -1.51 -13.05
C ALA A 8 -7.31 -2.93 -12.61
N ALA A 9 -6.32 -3.50 -13.29
CA ALA A 9 -5.81 -4.83 -12.95
C ALA A 9 -5.08 -4.82 -11.59
N SER A 10 -5.34 -5.86 -10.80
CA SER A 10 -4.62 -6.16 -9.55
C SER A 10 -4.63 -7.68 -9.34
N LEU A 11 -4.04 -8.16 -8.24
CA LEU A 11 -4.10 -9.58 -7.87
C LEU A 11 -5.57 -10.04 -7.74
N PRO A 12 -5.92 -11.26 -8.18
CA PRO A 12 -7.24 -11.83 -7.95
C PRO A 12 -7.60 -11.77 -6.47
N PHE A 13 -8.85 -11.45 -6.17
CA PHE A 13 -9.33 -11.34 -4.80
C PHE A 13 -10.80 -11.73 -4.79
N GLY A 14 -11.22 -12.39 -3.72
CA GLY A 14 -12.59 -12.74 -3.46
C GLY A 14 -13.48 -11.53 -3.15
N PRO A 15 -14.75 -11.78 -2.83
CA PRO A 15 -15.73 -10.74 -2.58
C PRO A 15 -15.33 -9.77 -1.47
N ALA A 16 -15.52 -8.47 -1.69
CA ALA A 16 -15.17 -7.42 -0.73
C ALA A 16 -15.84 -7.57 0.65
N SER A 17 -16.98 -8.28 0.72
CA SER A 17 -17.70 -8.60 1.95
C SER A 17 -16.90 -9.46 2.93
N LEU A 18 -15.91 -10.23 2.45
CA LEU A 18 -15.02 -11.04 3.29
C LEU A 18 -13.83 -10.24 3.86
N GLY A 19 -13.78 -8.93 3.58
CA GLY A 19 -12.80 -8.03 4.17
C GLY A 19 -11.36 -8.33 3.76
N TRP A 20 -10.44 -8.30 4.72
CA TRP A 20 -9.01 -8.46 4.44
C TRP A 20 -8.60 -9.89 4.07
N GLN A 21 -9.44 -10.88 4.38
CA GLN A 21 -9.20 -12.31 4.12
C GLN A 21 -9.90 -12.82 2.85
N ALA A 22 -10.43 -11.93 2.00
CA ALA A 22 -11.11 -12.31 0.77
C ALA A 22 -10.13 -12.87 -0.28
N LEU A 23 -9.44 -13.95 0.02
CA LEU A 23 -8.53 -14.61 -0.92
C LEU A 23 -9.34 -15.32 -2.00
N ASP A 24 -8.86 -15.28 -3.24
CA ASP A 24 -9.37 -16.16 -4.28
C ASP A 24 -8.73 -17.55 -4.09
N PRO A 25 -9.52 -18.60 -3.82
CA PRO A 25 -8.98 -19.95 -3.59
C PRO A 25 -8.36 -20.57 -4.84
N SER A 26 -8.69 -20.06 -6.04
CA SER A 26 -8.15 -20.54 -7.31
C SER A 26 -6.78 -19.92 -7.66
N TYR A 27 -6.36 -18.89 -6.93
CA TYR A 27 -5.10 -18.19 -7.19
C TYR A 27 -3.88 -19.03 -6.80
N ASP A 28 -2.96 -19.23 -7.75
CA ASP A 28 -1.68 -19.89 -7.50
C ASP A 28 -0.73 -18.99 -6.70
N LYS A 29 -0.66 -19.24 -5.39
CA LYS A 29 0.21 -18.49 -4.47
C LYS A 29 1.70 -18.58 -4.81
N SER A 30 2.15 -19.59 -5.56
CA SER A 30 3.56 -19.69 -5.97
C SER A 30 3.99 -18.52 -6.87
N ARG A 31 3.04 -17.89 -7.56
CA ARG A 31 3.24 -16.74 -8.44
C ARG A 31 3.15 -15.40 -7.74
N LEU A 32 2.76 -15.36 -6.46
CA LEU A 32 2.45 -14.15 -5.70
C LEU A 32 3.50 -13.04 -5.88
N VAL A 33 4.77 -13.38 -5.67
CA VAL A 33 5.85 -12.39 -5.78
C VAL A 33 5.99 -11.87 -7.20
N GLN A 34 5.99 -12.75 -8.20
CA GLN A 34 6.15 -12.38 -9.60
C GLN A 34 4.99 -11.49 -10.07
N ASP A 35 3.76 -11.92 -9.84
CA ASP A 35 2.56 -11.21 -10.30
C ASP A 35 2.42 -9.85 -9.57
N THR A 36 2.75 -9.77 -8.27
CA THR A 36 2.79 -8.49 -7.55
C THR A 36 3.77 -7.51 -8.19
N ILE A 37 4.99 -7.97 -8.48
CA ILE A 37 6.03 -7.11 -9.05
C ILE A 37 5.65 -6.64 -10.47
N ALA A 38 5.06 -7.53 -11.28
CA ALA A 38 4.59 -7.21 -12.62
C ALA A 38 3.49 -6.13 -12.63
N LEU A 39 2.67 -6.06 -11.58
CA LEU A 39 1.61 -5.05 -11.43
C LEU A 39 2.13 -3.68 -10.95
N LEU A 40 3.32 -3.60 -10.36
CA LEU A 40 3.90 -2.36 -9.83
C LEU A 40 4.74 -1.61 -10.89
N THR A 41 4.16 -1.36 -12.06
CA THR A 41 4.80 -0.64 -13.17
C THR A 41 4.73 0.89 -12.98
N PRO A 42 5.62 1.69 -13.57
CA PRO A 42 5.56 3.16 -13.49
C PRO A 42 4.19 3.76 -13.83
N ALA A 43 3.46 3.18 -14.78
CA ALA A 43 2.12 3.62 -15.19
C ALA A 43 1.01 3.25 -14.20
N THR A 44 1.26 2.35 -13.23
CA THR A 44 0.25 1.90 -12.27
C THR A 44 -0.09 3.03 -11.29
N PRO A 45 -1.36 3.46 -11.19
CA PRO A 45 -1.77 4.50 -10.23
C PRO A 45 -1.50 4.10 -8.78
N VAL A 46 -1.21 5.08 -7.93
CA VAL A 46 -0.84 4.85 -6.52
C VAL A 46 -1.90 4.07 -5.75
N ILE A 47 -3.19 4.37 -5.91
CA ILE A 47 -4.26 3.61 -5.24
C ILE A 47 -4.28 2.14 -5.71
N VAL A 48 -4.01 1.87 -6.99
CA VAL A 48 -3.93 0.50 -7.54
C VAL A 48 -2.72 -0.24 -6.97
N ARG A 49 -1.59 0.44 -6.78
CA ARG A 49 -0.42 -0.10 -6.08
C ARG A 49 -0.74 -0.47 -4.64
N MET A 50 -1.44 0.42 -3.92
CA MET A 50 -1.87 0.18 -2.55
C MET A 50 -2.75 -1.07 -2.44
N GLU A 51 -3.77 -1.19 -3.29
CA GLU A 51 -4.66 -2.36 -3.29
C GLU A 51 -3.91 -3.64 -3.66
N THR A 52 -2.99 -3.57 -4.63
CA THR A 52 -2.14 -4.69 -5.02
C THR A 52 -1.29 -5.18 -3.84
N LEU A 53 -0.62 -4.27 -3.14
CA LEU A 53 0.20 -4.59 -1.95
C LEU A 53 -0.64 -5.10 -0.77
N ARG A 54 -1.85 -4.57 -0.60
CA ARG A 54 -2.81 -5.05 0.41
C ARG A 54 -3.24 -6.49 0.13
N ARG A 55 -3.63 -6.79 -1.11
CA ARG A 55 -3.99 -8.15 -1.54
C ARG A 55 -2.79 -9.10 -1.42
N ALA A 56 -1.60 -8.64 -1.83
CA ALA A 56 -0.39 -9.43 -1.72
C ALA A 56 -0.06 -9.80 -0.27
N THR A 57 -0.25 -8.84 0.64
CA THR A 57 -0.11 -9.09 2.07
C THR A 57 -1.12 -10.10 2.58
N ALA A 58 -2.38 -10.02 2.16
CA ALA A 58 -3.39 -10.99 2.57
C ALA A 58 -3.02 -12.42 2.15
N TYR A 59 -2.51 -12.61 0.92
CA TYR A 59 -2.04 -13.92 0.46
C TYR A 59 -0.81 -14.44 1.24
N ALA A 60 0.07 -13.55 1.65
CA ALA A 60 1.27 -13.88 2.43
C ALA A 60 1.02 -13.95 3.94
N ALA A 61 -0.17 -13.57 4.43
CA ALA A 61 -0.41 -13.32 5.84
C ALA A 61 -0.14 -14.53 6.73
N THR A 62 -0.32 -15.75 6.22
CA THR A 62 -0.12 -17.01 6.95
C THR A 62 1.18 -17.73 6.59
N ASP A 63 2.01 -17.17 5.71
CA ASP A 63 3.26 -17.75 5.24
C ASP A 63 4.38 -16.73 5.38
N ARG A 64 5.17 -16.89 6.45
CA ARG A 64 6.27 -15.98 6.78
C ARG A 64 7.31 -15.94 5.66
N ALA A 65 7.67 -17.09 5.11
CA ALA A 65 8.70 -17.16 4.06
C ALA A 65 8.24 -16.44 2.79
N MET A 66 6.95 -16.57 2.45
CA MET A 66 6.34 -15.82 1.35
C MET A 66 6.35 -14.31 1.62
N ALA A 67 6.00 -13.87 2.84
CA ALA A 67 6.02 -12.47 3.22
C ALA A 67 7.44 -11.86 3.16
N GLU A 68 8.44 -12.59 3.65
CA GLU A 68 9.85 -12.19 3.57
C GLU A 68 10.34 -12.09 2.12
N ARG A 69 10.00 -13.07 1.27
CA ARG A 69 10.32 -13.06 -0.16
C ARG A 69 9.66 -11.89 -0.89
N LEU A 70 8.40 -11.61 -0.59
CA LEU A 70 7.67 -10.48 -1.16
C LEU A 70 8.34 -9.15 -0.78
N LEU A 71 8.64 -8.94 0.50
CA LEU A 71 9.33 -7.73 0.97
C LEU A 71 10.71 -7.58 0.32
N ALA A 72 11.49 -8.66 0.24
CA ALA A 72 12.79 -8.65 -0.39
C ALA A 72 12.71 -8.27 -1.88
N ALA A 73 11.73 -8.80 -2.61
CA ALA A 73 11.52 -8.47 -4.02
C ALA A 73 11.12 -6.99 -4.23
N VAL A 74 10.22 -6.47 -3.40
CA VAL A 74 9.80 -5.05 -3.47
C VAL A 74 10.97 -4.12 -3.10
N ARG A 75 11.79 -4.48 -2.09
CA ARG A 75 13.02 -3.74 -1.74
C ARG A 75 14.06 -3.77 -2.86
N ALA A 76 14.27 -4.93 -3.49
CA ALA A 76 15.24 -5.07 -4.57
C ALA A 76 14.92 -4.18 -5.78
N ARG A 77 13.64 -3.85 -6.02
CA ARG A 77 13.26 -2.85 -7.03
C ARG A 77 13.75 -1.46 -6.65
N ALA A 78 13.61 -1.07 -5.40
CA ALA A 78 14.03 0.25 -4.92
C ALA A 78 15.55 0.46 -4.97
N THR A 79 16.35 -0.59 -4.83
CA THR A 79 17.83 -0.51 -4.83
C THR A 79 18.48 -0.63 -6.20
N LYS A 80 17.81 -1.21 -7.20
CA LYS A 80 18.40 -1.54 -8.51
C LYS A 80 18.40 -0.44 -9.57
N ALA A 81 17.80 0.72 -9.30
CA ALA A 81 17.61 1.76 -10.32
C ALA A 81 18.34 3.06 -9.95
N ALA A 82 18.98 3.67 -10.95
CA ALA A 82 19.49 5.04 -10.86
C ALA A 82 18.36 6.02 -10.43
N ALA A 83 18.73 7.22 -9.98
CA ALA A 83 17.78 8.29 -9.68
C ALA A 83 16.93 8.59 -10.94
N THR A 84 15.71 8.06 -10.96
CA THR A 84 14.73 8.20 -12.03
C THR A 84 13.47 8.81 -11.44
N PRO A 85 12.58 9.43 -12.23
CA PRO A 85 11.25 9.87 -11.77
C PRO A 85 10.45 8.78 -11.02
N ASP A 86 10.74 7.51 -11.29
CA ASP A 86 10.13 6.35 -10.64
C ASP A 86 10.66 6.02 -9.23
N GLU A 87 11.69 6.73 -8.73
CA GLU A 87 12.27 6.47 -7.40
C GLU A 87 11.23 6.64 -6.30
N GLY A 88 10.43 7.70 -6.36
CA GLY A 88 9.38 7.96 -5.36
C GLY A 88 8.33 6.85 -5.34
N LEU A 89 7.92 6.32 -6.50
CA LEU A 89 7.00 5.18 -6.57
C LEU A 89 7.58 3.90 -5.97
N ARG A 90 8.88 3.63 -6.16
CA ARG A 90 9.52 2.44 -5.57
C ARG A 90 9.71 2.57 -4.06
N LEU A 91 10.07 3.76 -3.57
CA LEU A 91 10.11 4.06 -2.13
C LEU A 91 8.73 3.92 -1.50
N PHE A 92 7.70 4.42 -2.19
CA PHE A 92 6.32 4.28 -1.79
C PHE A 92 5.92 2.81 -1.66
N ASP A 93 6.18 1.98 -2.67
CA ASP A 93 5.82 0.55 -2.65
C ASP A 93 6.42 -0.16 -1.42
N VAL A 94 7.70 0.07 -1.13
CA VAL A 94 8.39 -0.52 0.03
C VAL A 94 7.78 -0.02 1.34
N GLY A 95 7.61 1.29 1.48
CA GLY A 95 7.08 1.89 2.71
C GLY A 95 5.65 1.46 3.00
N TYR A 96 4.81 1.43 1.96
CA TYR A 96 3.41 1.03 2.07
C TYR A 96 3.27 -0.46 2.43
N LEU A 97 4.07 -1.35 1.84
CA LEU A 97 4.05 -2.78 2.19
C LEU A 97 4.43 -3.00 3.65
N ILE A 98 5.46 -2.31 4.16
CA ILE A 98 5.89 -2.40 5.56
C ILE A 98 4.76 -1.98 6.51
N GLU A 99 4.08 -0.87 6.23
CA GLU A 99 2.98 -0.38 7.07
C GLU A 99 1.72 -1.26 6.95
N THR A 100 1.53 -1.92 5.81
CA THR A 100 0.47 -2.91 5.60
C THR A 100 0.73 -4.18 6.43
N TYR A 101 1.97 -4.68 6.46
CA TYR A 101 2.35 -5.78 7.37
C TYR A 101 2.12 -5.39 8.82
N ARG A 102 2.50 -4.18 9.22
CA ARG A 102 2.29 -3.71 10.59
C ARG A 102 0.81 -3.62 10.97
N GLN A 103 -0.05 -3.23 10.03
CA GLN A 103 -1.50 -3.22 10.24
C GLN A 103 -2.06 -4.63 10.46
N ILE A 104 -1.59 -5.61 9.67
CA ILE A 104 -2.11 -6.98 9.68
C ILE A 104 -1.45 -7.84 10.77
N GLU A 105 -0.27 -7.49 11.27
CA GLU A 105 0.44 -8.19 12.35
C GLU A 105 -0.45 -8.45 13.58
N GLY A 106 -1.32 -7.50 13.93
CA GLY A 106 -2.30 -7.68 15.02
C GLY A 106 -3.38 -8.76 14.77
N HIS A 107 -3.56 -9.16 13.51
CA HIS A 107 -4.50 -10.20 13.07
C HIS A 107 -3.78 -11.47 12.59
N SER A 108 -2.49 -11.39 12.27
CA SER A 108 -1.67 -12.53 11.86
C SER A 108 -0.27 -12.45 12.50
N PRO A 109 -0.04 -13.21 13.60
CA PRO A 109 1.26 -13.28 14.27
C PRO A 109 2.40 -13.75 13.37
N THR A 110 2.10 -14.45 12.27
CA THR A 110 3.10 -14.91 11.29
C THR A 110 3.91 -13.77 10.67
N LEU A 111 3.32 -12.57 10.58
CA LEU A 111 3.99 -11.38 10.05
C LEU A 111 4.90 -10.68 11.06
N ALA A 112 4.88 -11.09 12.33
CA ALA A 112 5.64 -10.45 13.39
C ALA A 112 7.15 -10.44 13.08
N GLY A 113 7.77 -9.27 13.03
CA GLY A 113 9.20 -9.13 12.74
C GLY A 113 9.61 -9.28 11.26
N VAL A 114 8.70 -9.53 10.31
CA VAL A 114 9.03 -9.57 8.87
C VAL A 114 9.55 -8.22 8.38
N ARG A 115 8.98 -7.12 8.87
CA ARG A 115 9.31 -5.74 8.43
C ARG A 115 10.66 -5.22 8.91
N SER A 116 11.36 -5.90 9.82
CA SER A 116 12.54 -5.37 10.56
C SER A 116 12.26 -4.02 11.25
N ASN A 117 13.28 -3.31 11.78
CA ASN A 117 13.13 -1.97 12.38
C ASN A 117 13.03 -0.83 11.34
N THR A 118 12.65 -1.14 10.09
CA THR A 118 12.49 -0.11 9.05
C THR A 118 11.20 0.68 9.27
N ASP A 119 11.31 2.01 9.28
CA ASP A 119 10.16 2.91 9.32
C ASP A 119 9.55 3.05 7.91
N GLY A 120 8.43 2.36 7.67
CA GLY A 120 7.72 2.40 6.38
C GLY A 120 7.08 3.76 6.10
N TYR A 121 6.52 4.42 7.11
CA TYR A 121 6.00 5.77 6.99
C TYR A 121 7.09 6.80 6.59
N ALA A 122 8.31 6.67 7.10
CA ALA A 122 9.42 7.52 6.69
C ALA A 122 9.75 7.35 5.19
N LEU A 123 9.67 6.13 4.66
CA LEU A 123 9.83 5.87 3.22
C LEU A 123 8.71 6.49 2.39
N VAL A 124 7.46 6.41 2.86
CA VAL A 124 6.30 7.08 2.21
C VAL A 124 6.46 8.60 2.22
N ARG A 125 6.97 9.20 3.30
CA ARG A 125 7.27 10.64 3.33
C ARG A 125 8.37 11.03 2.35
N ARG A 126 9.43 10.23 2.24
CA ARG A 126 10.48 10.46 1.24
C ARG A 126 9.94 10.32 -0.19
N ALA A 127 9.02 9.40 -0.44
CA ALA A 127 8.33 9.32 -1.72
C ALA A 127 7.50 10.59 -2.01
N LEU A 128 6.85 11.16 -1.00
CA LEU A 128 6.13 12.43 -1.10
C LEU A 128 7.05 13.63 -1.35
N GLU A 129 8.29 13.62 -0.88
CA GLU A 129 9.27 14.67 -1.24
C GLU A 129 9.56 14.68 -2.74
N LEU A 130 9.50 13.52 -3.39
CA LEU A 130 9.69 13.37 -4.84
C LEU A 130 8.38 13.56 -5.65
N HIS A 131 7.23 13.41 -5.00
CA HIS A 131 5.90 13.60 -5.59
C HIS A 131 4.99 14.44 -4.69
N PRO A 132 5.33 15.72 -4.44
CA PRO A 132 4.65 16.55 -3.44
C PRO A 132 3.15 16.74 -3.71
N ASP A 133 2.77 16.76 -4.99
CA ASP A 133 1.39 16.99 -5.45
C ASP A 133 0.54 15.71 -5.53
N SER A 134 1.09 14.54 -5.16
CA SER A 134 0.36 13.28 -5.26
C SER A 134 -0.71 13.14 -4.18
N GLY A 135 -1.96 13.50 -4.51
CA GLY A 135 -3.12 13.32 -3.63
C GLY A 135 -3.29 11.88 -3.15
N ALA A 136 -2.97 10.91 -4.00
CA ALA A 136 -3.03 9.49 -3.66
C ALA A 136 -1.94 9.05 -2.64
N MET A 137 -0.72 9.56 -2.74
CA MET A 137 0.31 9.30 -1.71
C MET A 137 -0.02 10.01 -0.40
N GLN A 138 -0.63 11.21 -0.46
CA GLN A 138 -1.13 11.90 0.74
C GLN A 138 -2.25 11.10 1.41
N PHE A 139 -3.16 10.52 0.63
CA PHE A 139 -4.19 9.59 1.11
C PHE A 139 -3.58 8.38 1.83
N ALA A 140 -2.56 7.75 1.23
CA ALA A 140 -1.85 6.64 1.85
C ALA A 140 -1.18 7.04 3.18
N ALA A 141 -0.51 8.20 3.22
CA ALA A 141 0.12 8.71 4.43
C ALA A 141 -0.91 8.97 5.55
N ALA A 142 -2.06 9.57 5.21
CA ALA A 142 -3.18 9.74 6.15
C ALA A 142 -3.70 8.39 6.67
N LEU A 143 -3.78 7.36 5.83
CA LEU A 143 -4.18 6.02 6.28
C LEU A 143 -3.16 5.39 7.22
N ILE A 144 -1.87 5.48 6.91
CA ILE A 144 -0.79 4.92 7.74
C ILE A 144 -0.80 5.56 9.14
N THR A 145 -0.99 6.88 9.22
CA THR A 145 -1.08 7.59 10.50
C THR A 145 -2.24 7.11 11.37
N THR A 146 -3.35 6.67 10.76
CA THR A 146 -4.53 6.19 11.52
C THR A 146 -4.44 4.71 11.84
N THR A 147 -4.40 3.88 10.81
CA THR A 147 -4.63 2.43 10.88
C THR A 147 -3.46 1.69 11.51
N SER A 148 -2.25 2.04 11.12
CA SER A 148 -1.08 1.38 11.61
C SER A 148 -0.58 2.13 12.85
N ARG A 149 -0.43 3.46 12.83
CA ARG A 149 0.26 4.22 13.90
C ARG A 149 -0.63 4.65 15.08
N GLY A 150 -1.96 4.55 14.98
CA GLY A 150 -2.86 5.03 16.04
C GLY A 150 -2.81 6.54 16.28
N ALA A 151 -2.26 7.32 15.34
CA ALA A 151 -2.04 8.75 15.43
C ALA A 151 -3.16 9.55 14.73
N ARG A 152 -4.39 9.04 14.76
CA ARG A 152 -5.57 9.74 14.20
C ARG A 152 -5.75 11.08 14.91
N GLY A 153 -6.06 12.12 14.14
CA GLY A 153 -6.28 13.48 14.65
C GLY A 153 -5.01 14.28 14.98
N THR A 154 -3.82 13.67 14.87
CA THR A 154 -2.56 14.42 15.02
C THR A 154 -2.37 15.43 13.89
N PRO A 155 -1.56 16.51 14.08
CA PRO A 155 -1.31 17.49 13.04
C PRO A 155 -0.80 16.85 11.73
N ALA A 156 0.10 15.88 11.81
CA ALA A 156 0.60 15.16 10.64
C ALA A 156 -0.53 14.42 9.89
N HIS A 157 -1.41 13.73 10.61
CA HIS A 157 -2.58 13.06 10.02
C HIS A 157 -3.49 14.07 9.29
N LEU A 158 -3.82 15.18 9.95
CA LEU A 158 -4.72 16.21 9.40
C LEU A 158 -4.11 16.88 8.16
N THR A 159 -2.81 17.19 8.18
CA THR A 159 -2.10 17.75 7.01
C THR A 159 -2.14 16.80 5.81
N HIS A 160 -1.88 15.50 6.03
CA HIS A 160 -1.98 14.53 4.93
C HIS A 160 -3.40 14.41 4.40
N LEU A 161 -4.40 14.39 5.29
CA LEU A 161 -5.80 14.28 4.90
C LEU A 161 -6.28 15.51 4.10
N GLU A 162 -5.88 16.71 4.50
CA GLU A 162 -6.20 17.95 3.78
C GLU A 162 -5.57 17.96 2.38
N LYS A 163 -4.29 17.59 2.26
CA LYS A 163 -3.62 17.50 0.96
C LYS A 163 -4.23 16.42 0.06
N ALA A 164 -4.63 15.29 0.63
CA ALA A 164 -5.36 14.26 -0.10
C ALA A 164 -6.71 14.79 -0.62
N ARG A 165 -7.47 15.53 0.20
CA ARG A 165 -8.73 16.18 -0.21
C ARG A 165 -8.53 17.23 -1.30
N SER A 166 -7.44 17.98 -1.26
CA SER A 166 -7.08 18.91 -2.34
C SER A 166 -6.82 18.15 -3.65
N GLY A 167 -5.99 17.11 -3.61
CA GLY A 167 -5.70 16.28 -4.80
C GLY A 167 -6.92 15.54 -5.35
N ALA A 168 -7.88 15.18 -4.50
CA ALA A 168 -9.13 14.53 -4.90
C ALA A 168 -10.00 15.37 -5.84
N ARG A 169 -9.82 16.69 -5.85
CA ARG A 169 -10.54 17.59 -6.79
C ARG A 169 -10.18 17.31 -8.25
N ALA A 170 -8.98 16.77 -8.49
CA ALA A 170 -8.48 16.42 -9.82
C ALA A 170 -8.43 14.90 -10.07
N ASP A 171 -8.68 14.08 -9.06
CA ASP A 171 -8.60 12.61 -9.14
C ASP A 171 -9.82 11.95 -8.49
N ALA A 172 -10.73 11.47 -9.34
CA ALA A 172 -11.95 10.79 -8.90
C ALA A 172 -11.69 9.48 -8.16
N MET A 173 -10.58 8.77 -8.44
CA MET A 173 -10.22 7.54 -7.71
C MET A 173 -9.81 7.89 -6.28
N VAL A 174 -9.04 8.95 -6.09
CA VAL A 174 -8.71 9.46 -4.74
C VAL A 174 -9.98 9.92 -4.01
N ALA A 175 -10.89 10.62 -4.69
CA ALA A 175 -12.15 11.08 -4.10
C ALA A 175 -13.01 9.94 -3.56
N ARG A 176 -13.23 8.86 -4.35
CA ARG A 176 -14.02 7.69 -3.92
C ARG A 176 -13.40 6.98 -2.72
N ASN A 177 -12.08 6.86 -2.70
CA ASN A 177 -11.36 6.23 -1.60
C ASN A 177 -11.35 7.09 -0.33
N LEU A 178 -11.26 8.42 -0.43
CA LEU A 178 -11.43 9.31 0.72
C LEU A 178 -12.80 9.16 1.37
N ALA A 179 -13.87 9.19 0.56
CA ALA A 179 -15.24 9.05 1.04
C ALA A 179 -15.45 7.73 1.81
N THR A 180 -14.88 6.64 1.28
CA THR A 180 -15.02 5.30 1.87
C THR A 180 -14.19 5.13 3.15
N HIS A 181 -13.00 5.74 3.25
CA HIS A 181 -12.04 5.44 4.31
C HIS A 181 -11.93 6.48 5.43
N PHE A 182 -12.37 7.72 5.19
CA PHE A 182 -12.30 8.79 6.19
C PHE A 182 -13.66 9.40 6.54
N GLY A 183 -14.73 9.07 5.80
CA GLY A 183 -15.97 9.83 5.84
C GLY A 183 -15.78 11.22 5.21
N ALA A 184 -16.81 11.71 4.54
CA ALA A 184 -16.79 13.06 3.96
C ALA A 184 -16.56 14.11 5.06
#